data_AF-A0ABD1F475-F1
#
_entry.id   AF-A0ABD1F475-F1
#
_cell.length_a   1.000
_cell.length_b   1.000
_cell.length_c   1.000
_cell.angle_alpha   90.00
_cell.angle_beta   90.00
_cell.angle_gamma   90.00
#
_symmetry.space_group_name_H-M   'P 1'
#
loop_
_entity.id
_entity.type
_entity.pdbx_description
1 polymer ?
#
loop_
_entity_poly.entity_id
_entity_poly.type
_entity_poly.pdbx_seq_one_letter_code
_entity_poly.pdbx_strand_id
1 'polypeptide(L)'
;MSLTLKYFKSGRCCSVPQCKSKYTSQISLFLFPSDKRLQKKWAQALRIGKKITKYMYVCNSHFVKSDFTLSIPDIPVQRRRLKKGVIPSQNQLSPI
;
A
#
# COMPACT_ATOMS: atom_id res chain seq x y z
N MET A 1 3.98 -32.90 -4.94
CA MET A 1 5.16 -32.14 -4.50
C MET A 1 4.76 -30.69 -4.28
N SER A 2 4.39 -30.35 -3.05
CA SER A 2 3.83 -29.05 -2.69
C SER A 2 4.95 -28.02 -2.63
N LEU A 3 4.99 -27.10 -3.61
CA LEU A 3 5.93 -25.99 -3.63
C LEU A 3 5.57 -25.02 -2.51
N THR A 4 6.10 -25.25 -1.31
CA THR A 4 6.02 -24.30 -0.20
C THR A 4 6.74 -23.04 -0.62
N LEU A 5 5.99 -22.05 -1.10
CA LEU A 5 6.46 -20.70 -1.39
C LEU A 5 7.24 -20.21 -0.17
N LYS A 6 8.58 -20.21 -0.28
CA LYS A 6 9.49 -19.71 0.75
C LYS A 6 9.16 -18.25 1.01
N TYR A 7 8.39 -18.03 2.06
CA TYR A 7 7.90 -16.75 2.51
C TYR A 7 9.09 -15.88 2.93
N PHE A 8 9.57 -15.02 2.02
CA PHE A 8 10.55 -14.00 2.34
C PHE A 8 9.89 -12.96 3.26
N LYS A 9 10.17 -13.04 4.57
CA LYS A 9 9.84 -11.98 5.55
C LYS A 9 10.56 -10.70 5.12
N SER A 10 9.95 -9.92 4.23
CA SER A 10 10.44 -8.57 3.97
C SER A 10 10.12 -7.71 5.19
N GLY A 11 11.11 -7.10 5.83
CA GLY A 11 10.92 -6.15 6.94
C GLY A 11 10.18 -4.86 6.57
N ARG A 12 9.51 -4.84 5.42
CA ARG A 12 8.74 -3.71 4.91
C ARG A 12 7.43 -3.59 5.69
N CYS A 13 7.18 -2.40 6.22
CA CYS A 13 5.97 -2.06 6.96
C CYS A 13 5.28 -0.83 6.35
N CYS A 14 4.01 -0.66 6.70
CA CYS A 14 3.28 0.56 6.42
C CYS A 14 3.96 1.74 7.12
N SER A 15 4.11 2.85 6.40
CA SER A 15 4.73 4.07 6.91
C SER A 15 3.73 5.07 7.49
N VAL A 16 2.43 4.72 7.45
CA VAL A 16 1.33 5.51 8.02
C VAL A 16 1.42 5.45 9.55
N PRO A 17 1.37 6.59 10.26
CA PRO A 17 1.36 6.60 11.72
C PRO A 17 0.24 5.73 12.26
N GLN A 18 0.48 5.02 13.36
CA GLN A 18 -0.47 4.13 14.02
C GLN A 18 -0.85 2.86 13.21
N CYS A 19 -0.40 2.72 11.97
CA CYS A 19 -0.57 1.48 11.20
C CYS A 19 0.61 0.53 11.45
N LYS A 20 0.35 -0.64 12.05
CA LYS A 20 1.35 -1.69 12.31
C LYS A 20 1.41 -2.76 11.22
N SER A 21 0.69 -2.57 10.11
CA SER A 21 0.62 -3.54 9.02
C SER A 21 2.00 -3.78 8.39
N LYS A 22 2.34 -5.05 8.23
CA LYS A 22 3.56 -5.52 7.56
C LYS A 22 3.20 -6.22 6.27
N TYR A 23 4.14 -6.33 5.34
CA TYR A 23 3.93 -7.12 4.14
C TYR A 23 3.63 -8.58 4.52
N THR A 24 2.48 -9.08 4.10
CA THR A 24 2.05 -10.49 4.29
C THR A 24 1.32 -10.98 3.04
N SER A 25 0.93 -12.25 3.00
CA SER A 25 0.12 -12.82 1.90
C SER A 25 -1.20 -12.08 1.68
N GLN A 26 -1.76 -11.46 2.73
CA GLN A 26 -2.99 -10.68 2.68
C GLN A 26 -2.73 -9.18 2.55
N ILE A 27 -1.56 -8.70 3.01
CA ILE A 27 -1.21 -7.28 3.04
C ILE A 27 -0.21 -6.94 1.94
N SER A 28 -0.70 -6.33 0.86
CA SER A 28 0.14 -5.67 -0.14
C SER A 28 0.57 -4.28 0.34
N LEU A 29 1.80 -3.89 -0.02
CA LEU A 29 2.38 -2.57 0.24
C LEU A 29 2.61 -1.83 -1.09
N PHE A 30 2.24 -0.56 -1.12
CA PHE A 30 2.35 0.34 -2.27
C PHE A 30 3.32 1.46 -1.97
N LEU A 31 4.20 1.75 -2.92
CA LEU A 31 5.11 2.89 -2.82
C LEU A 31 4.35 4.21 -2.93
N PHE A 32 4.93 5.26 -2.35
CA PHE A 32 4.46 6.62 -2.63
C PHE A 32 4.60 6.93 -4.13
N PRO A 33 3.64 7.69 -4.70
CA PRO A 33 3.71 8.10 -6.09
C PRO A 33 4.92 9.02 -6.32
N SER A 34 5.47 8.95 -7.53
CA SER A 34 6.55 9.84 -8.00
C SER A 34 6.09 11.29 -8.18
N ASP A 35 4.80 11.50 -8.44
CA ASP A 35 4.20 12.83 -8.55
C ASP A 35 4.20 13.52 -7.18
N LYS A 36 4.92 14.65 -7.09
CA LYS A 36 5.07 15.41 -5.84
C LYS A 36 3.75 16.00 -5.32
N ARG A 37 2.82 16.38 -6.20
CA ARG A 37 1.52 16.92 -5.81
C ARG A 37 0.67 15.81 -5.19
N LEU A 38 0.64 14.64 -5.82
CA LEU A 38 -0.08 13.48 -5.29
C LEU A 38 0.56 12.96 -3.99
N GLN A 39 1.90 12.96 -3.92
CA GLN A 39 2.64 12.61 -2.71
C GLN A 39 2.27 13.51 -1.53
N LYS A 40 2.16 14.82 -1.76
CA LYS A 40 1.71 15.79 -0.73
C LYS A 40 0.27 15.49 -0.28
N LYS A 41 -0.62 15.17 -1.22
CA LYS A 41 -2.00 14.78 -0.89
C LYS A 41 -2.05 13.49 -0.06
N TRP A 42 -1.22 12.50 -0.39
CA TRP A 42 -1.10 11.27 0.40
C TRP A 42 -0.58 11.56 1.82
N ALA A 43 0.47 12.37 1.94
CA ALA A 43 1.02 12.74 3.24
C ALA A 43 -0.02 13.44 4.12
N GLN A 44 -0.80 14.36 3.53
CA GLN A 44 -1.88 15.06 4.22
C GLN A 44 -3.01 14.10 4.63
N ALA A 45 -3.49 13.26 3.72
CA ALA A 45 -4.58 12.32 3.99
C ALA A 45 -4.23 11.27 5.05
N LEU A 46 -2.98 10.79 5.02
CA LEU A 46 -2.45 9.79 5.95
C LEU A 46 -1.82 10.40 7.22
N ARG A 47 -1.91 11.73 7.38
CA ARG A 47 -1.34 12.49 8.51
C ARG A 47 0.14 12.19 8.77
N ILE A 48 0.91 12.03 7.70
CA ILE A 48 2.36 11.76 7.77
C ILE A 48 3.10 13.09 7.93
N GLY A 49 3.57 13.36 9.15
CA GLY A 49 4.37 14.57 9.46
C GLY A 49 5.86 14.47 9.13
N LYS A 50 6.37 13.28 8.78
CA LYS A 50 7.78 13.06 8.43
C LYS A 50 8.05 13.30 6.95
N LYS A 51 9.32 13.57 6.61
CA LYS A 51 9.79 13.70 5.23
C LYS A 51 9.48 12.43 4.44
N ILE A 52 8.78 12.57 3.32
CA ILE A 52 8.49 11.44 2.43
C ILE A 52 9.79 10.99 1.74
N THR A 53 10.09 9.69 1.83
CA THR A 53 11.23 9.08 1.14
C THR A 53 10.77 8.05 0.11
N LYS A 54 11.63 7.72 -0.85
CA LYS A 54 11.36 6.70 -1.88
C LYS A 54 11.16 5.27 -1.35
N TYR A 55 11.42 5.05 -0.05
CA TYR A 55 11.29 3.75 0.61
C TYR A 55 10.02 3.66 1.48
N MET A 56 9.17 4.68 1.45
CA MET A 56 7.92 4.67 2.21
C MET A 56 6.85 3.88 1.47
N TYR A 57 6.09 3.12 2.25
CA TYR A 57 5.02 2.27 1.77
C TYR A 57 3.71 2.55 2.49
N VAL A 58 2.60 2.33 1.81
CA VAL A 58 1.23 2.38 2.35
C VAL A 58 0.58 1.03 2.06
N CYS A 59 -0.04 0.39 3.06
CA CYS A 59 -0.71 -0.88 2.85
C CYS A 59 -2.06 -0.74 2.12
N ASN A 60 -2.52 -1.83 1.52
CA ASN A 60 -3.78 -1.90 0.78
C ASN A 60 -5.03 -1.50 1.59
N SER A 61 -5.00 -1.58 2.93
CA SER A 61 -6.13 -1.20 3.79
C SER A 61 -6.44 0.30 3.83
N HIS A 62 -5.54 1.13 3.30
CA HIS A 62 -5.77 2.58 3.18
C HIS A 62 -6.46 2.97 1.86
N PHE A 63 -6.76 2.00 1.02
CA PHE A 63 -7.41 2.18 -0.29
C PHE A 63 -8.66 1.31 -0.36
N VAL A 64 -9.66 1.77 -1.10
CA VAL A 64 -10.87 0.97 -1.33
C VAL A 64 -10.65 0.03 -2.51
N LYS A 65 -11.43 -1.07 -2.59
CA LYS A 65 -11.29 -2.06 -3.65
C LYS A 65 -11.41 -1.46 -5.06
N SER A 66 -12.21 -0.41 -5.21
CA SER A 66 -12.41 0.34 -6.47
C SER A 66 -11.21 1.20 -6.88
N ASP A 67 -10.25 1.47 -5.98
CA ASP A 67 -9.02 2.21 -6.29
C ASP A 67 -7.99 1.37 -7.04
N PHE A 68 -8.13 0.05 -7.01
CA PHE A 68 -7.23 -0.86 -7.70
C PHE A 68 -7.63 -1.01 -9.17
N THR A 69 -6.64 -1.09 -10.04
CA THR A 69 -6.86 -1.54 -11.41
C THR A 69 -7.18 -3.03 -11.36
N LEU A 70 -8.35 -3.42 -11.84
CA LEU A 70 -8.72 -4.83 -11.98
C LEU A 70 -7.73 -5.48 -12.95
N SER A 71 -7.07 -6.54 -12.50
CA SER A 71 -6.24 -7.37 -13.36
C SER A 71 -7.12 -8.04 -14.40
N ILE A 72 -6.65 -8.05 -15.65
CA ILE A 72 -7.27 -8.82 -16.74
C ILE A 72 -7.35 -10.29 -16.28
N PRO A 73 -8.49 -10.98 -16.47
CA PRO A 73 -8.70 -12.34 -15.96
C PRO A 73 -7.63 -13.36 -16.37
N ASP A 74 -7.01 -13.19 -17.55
CA ASP A 74 -6.06 -14.15 -18.13
C ASP A 74 -4.58 -13.96 -17.74
N ILE A 75 -4.24 -13.00 -16.87
CA ILE A 75 -2.83 -12.79 -16.45
C ILE A 75 -2.66 -13.12 -14.95
N PRO A 76 -2.21 -14.33 -14.60
CA PRO A 76 -2.13 -14.80 -13.20
C PRO A 76 -1.09 -14.08 -12.33
N VAL A 77 -0.24 -13.23 -12.91
CA VAL A 77 0.93 -12.60 -12.23
C VAL A 77 0.80 -11.07 -12.13
N GLN A 78 -0.40 -10.49 -12.26
CA GLN A 78 -0.51 -9.05 -12.05
C GLN A 78 -0.51 -8.69 -10.56
N ARG A 79 0.59 -8.07 -10.11
CA ARG A 79 0.62 -7.36 -8.84
C ARG A 79 -0.52 -6.34 -8.83
N ARG A 80 -1.32 -6.30 -7.77
CA ARG A 80 -2.33 -5.24 -7.55
C ARG A 80 -1.65 -3.89 -7.79
N ARG A 81 -2.24 -3.04 -8.63
CA ARG A 81 -1.77 -1.68 -8.92
C ARG A 81 -2.87 -0.70 -8.56
N LEU A 82 -2.48 0.47 -8.08
CA LEU A 82 -3.40 1.57 -7.83
C LEU A 82 -3.68 2.29 -9.15
N LYS A 83 -4.93 2.75 -9.34
CA LYS A 83 -5.28 3.67 -10.43
C LYS A 83 -4.45 4.96 -10.30
N LYS A 84 -4.18 5.61 -11.42
CA LYS A 84 -3.43 6.87 -11.46
C LYS A 84 -4.22 7.95 -10.71
N GLY A 85 -3.56 8.68 -9.81
CA GLY A 85 -4.18 9.81 -9.10
C GLY A 85 -5.01 9.45 -7.86
N VAL A 86 -5.09 8.16 -7.49
CA VAL A 86 -5.77 7.72 -6.26
C VAL A 86 -5.17 8.40 -5.04
N ILE A 87 -6.02 8.82 -4.12
CA ILE A 87 -5.64 9.36 -2.81
C ILE A 87 -6.18 8.38 -1.75
N PRO A 88 -5.34 7.89 -0.83
CA PRO A 88 -5.80 7.03 0.25
C PRO A 88 -6.80 7.80 1.12
N SER A 89 -7.99 7.23 1.30
CA SER A 89 -9.11 7.88 1.99
C SER A 89 -9.30 7.35 3.41
N GLN A 90 -8.73 6.18 3.72
CA GLN A 90 -8.97 5.49 4.98
C GLN A 90 -7.74 5.60 5.88
N ASN A 91 -7.67 6.66 6.71
CA ASN A 91 -6.80 6.63 7.87
C ASN A 91 -7.47 5.74 8.93
N GLN A 92 -7.40 4.41 8.75
CA GLN A 92 -7.99 3.47 9.71
C GLN A 92 -7.22 3.60 11.03
N LEU A 93 -7.67 4.53 11.87
CA LEU A 93 -7.63 4.42 13.32
C LEU A 93 -8.49 3.20 13.64
N SER A 94 -7.92 2.00 13.70
CA SER A 94 -8.59 0.94 14.42
C SER A 94 -8.43 1.25 15.91
N PRO A 95 -9.52 1.55 16.66
CA PRO A 95 -9.48 1.39 18.10
C PRO A 95 -9.21 -0.09 18.40
N ILE A 96 -8.60 -0.30 19.56
CA ILE A 96 -8.09 -1.54 20.13
C ILE A 96 -9.12 -2.67 20.07
#